data_AF-A0A931CXP2-F1
#
_entry.id   AF-A0A931CXP2-F1
#
_cell.length_a   1.000
_cell.length_b   1.000
_cell.length_c   1.000
_cell.angle_alpha   90.00
_cell.angle_beta   90.00
_cell.angle_gamma   90.00
#
_symmetry.space_group_name_H-M   'P 1'
#
loop_
_entity.id
_entity.type
_entity.pdbx_description
1 polymer ?
#
loop_
_entity_poly.entity_id
_entity_poly.type
_entity_poly.pdbx_seq_one_letter_code
_entity_poly.pdbx_strand_id
1 'polypeptide(L)'
;TEFTADLIKHGKLELDKNRNANRIMTFHDSCNPARGMGLLDEPRYVIQNVCDNFYEMPPNTIRENTFCCGSGAGLNAGENMELRMAGALPRATALKHVHEKYGVNTLGTICAIDRAALSTLCEYWVPEVEVAGVHELVGNALILPGEKERTEDLRMEPLPGCEEEE
;
A
#
# COMPACT_ATOMS: atom_id res chain seq x y z
N THR A 1 9.67 4.23 6.43
CA THR A 1 9.27 5.32 5.53
C THR A 1 9.85 6.65 5.94
N GLU A 2 10.13 6.95 7.22
CA GLU A 2 10.76 8.23 7.64
C GLU A 2 12.03 8.55 6.86
N PHE A 3 12.96 7.59 6.79
CA PHE A 3 14.20 7.74 6.03
C PHE A 3 13.94 8.01 4.53
N THR A 4 13.03 7.25 3.92
CA THR A 4 12.65 7.46 2.50
C THR A 4 12.01 8.83 2.30
N ALA A 5 11.13 9.27 3.20
CA ALA A 5 10.51 10.59 3.13
C ALA A 5 11.56 11.70 3.24
N ASP A 6 12.56 11.53 4.10
CA ASP A 6 13.68 12.46 4.24
C ASP A 6 14.52 12.57 2.95
N LEU A 7 14.84 11.43 2.34
CA LEU A 7 15.55 11.40 1.05
C LEU A 7 14.77 12.13 -0.06
N ILE A 8 13.45 11.94 -0.12
CA ILE A 8 12.59 12.63 -1.08
C ILE A 8 12.58 14.14 -0.81
N LYS A 9 12.41 14.57 0.46
CA LYS A 9 12.43 15.99 0.86
C LYS A 9 13.73 16.69 0.47
N HIS A 10 14.85 15.97 0.51
CA HIS A 10 16.18 16.48 0.18
C HIS A 10 16.58 16.27 -1.28
N GLY A 11 15.65 15.87 -2.15
CA GLY A 11 15.90 15.67 -3.59
C GLY A 11 16.96 14.62 -3.87
N LYS A 12 17.06 13.59 -3.03
CA LYS A 12 18.05 12.50 -3.17
C LYS A 12 17.58 11.36 -4.06
N LEU A 13 16.28 11.30 -4.36
CA LEU A 13 15.68 10.28 -5.22
C LEU A 13 15.09 10.97 -6.46
N GLU A 14 15.43 10.44 -7.63
CA GLU A 14 14.72 10.75 -8.88
C GLU A 14 13.59 9.75 -9.04
N LEU A 15 12.36 10.25 -9.15
CA LEU A 15 11.14 9.44 -9.11
C LEU A 15 10.24 9.80 -10.31
N ASP A 16 9.84 8.79 -11.06
CA ASP A 16 8.81 8.88 -12.09
C ASP A 16 7.52 8.19 -11.62
N LYS A 17 6.51 9.01 -11.31
CA LYS A 17 5.21 8.54 -10.84
C LYS A 17 4.42 7.79 -11.91
N ASN A 18 4.71 8.03 -13.19
CA ASN A 18 3.98 7.37 -14.29
C ASN A 18 4.17 5.84 -14.26
N ARG A 19 5.29 5.37 -13.69
CA ARG A 19 5.55 3.94 -13.43
C ARG A 19 4.56 3.30 -12.46
N ASN A 20 3.71 4.08 -11.79
CA ASN A 20 2.60 3.60 -10.95
C ASN A 20 1.24 4.17 -11.41
N ALA A 21 1.09 4.63 -12.66
CA ALA A 21 -0.13 5.28 -13.14
C ALA A 21 -1.37 4.38 -13.11
N ASN A 22 -1.20 3.05 -13.23
CA ASN A 22 -2.26 2.05 -13.11
C ASN A 22 -2.74 1.82 -11.66
N ARG A 23 -2.02 2.34 -10.65
CA ARG A 23 -2.35 2.16 -9.23
C ARG A 23 -3.24 3.33 -8.76
N ILE A 24 -4.42 3.01 -8.23
CA ILE A 24 -5.31 3.92 -7.50
C ILE A 24 -5.25 3.52 -6.03
N MET A 25 -4.48 4.29 -5.27
CA MET A 25 -3.98 3.92 -3.95
C MET A 25 -4.91 4.34 -2.81
N THR A 26 -5.00 3.49 -1.79
CA THR A 26 -5.27 3.90 -0.41
C THR A 26 -4.18 3.33 0.51
N PHE A 27 -4.19 3.67 1.80
CA PHE A 27 -3.13 3.28 2.74
C PHE A 27 -3.67 2.61 4.00
N HIS A 28 -3.08 1.47 4.36
CA HIS A 28 -3.28 0.84 5.66
C HIS A 28 -2.26 1.37 6.68
N ASP A 29 -2.75 2.18 7.62
CA ASP A 29 -1.98 2.54 8.81
C ASP A 29 -1.73 1.31 9.68
N SER A 30 -0.56 0.70 9.56
CA SER A 30 -0.14 -0.43 10.39
C SER A 30 -0.21 -0.07 11.87
N CYS A 31 -0.82 -0.93 12.70
CA CYS A 31 -1.15 -0.57 14.09
C CYS A 31 0.08 -0.22 14.95
N ASN A 32 1.17 -0.98 14.84
CA ASN A 32 2.41 -0.72 15.60
C ASN A 32 3.07 0.60 15.16
N PRO A 33 3.36 0.83 13.86
CA PRO A 33 3.86 2.12 13.39
C PRO A 33 2.94 3.31 13.72
N ALA A 34 1.64 3.19 13.49
CA ALA A 34 0.72 4.31 13.68
C ALA A 34 0.50 4.62 15.17
N ARG A 35 0.02 3.65 15.97
CA ARG A 35 -0.34 3.88 17.38
C ARG A 35 0.85 3.86 18.33
N GLY A 36 1.83 3.02 18.04
CA GLY A 36 2.99 2.83 18.92
C GLY A 36 4.16 3.77 18.59
N MET A 37 4.30 4.19 17.34
CA MET A 37 5.46 4.99 16.90
C MET A 37 5.09 6.38 16.36
N GLY A 38 3.80 6.66 16.11
CA GLY A 38 3.36 7.95 15.57
C GLY A 38 3.72 8.16 14.09
N LEU A 39 3.98 7.07 13.35
CA LEU A 39 4.34 7.12 11.94
C LEU A 39 3.09 7.29 11.08
N LEU A 40 2.66 8.55 10.90
CA LEU A 40 1.39 8.89 10.28
C LEU A 40 1.57 9.60 8.93
N ASP A 41 2.40 10.63 8.86
CA ASP A 41 2.48 11.48 7.66
C ASP A 41 3.55 11.03 6.67
N GLU A 42 4.62 10.40 7.14
CA GLU A 42 5.74 9.97 6.32
C GLU A 42 5.34 8.92 5.26
N PRO A 43 4.53 7.89 5.58
CA PRO A 43 4.06 6.96 4.55
C PRO A 43 3.21 7.67 3.48
N ARG A 44 2.34 8.60 3.88
CA ARG A 44 1.48 9.38 2.98
C ARG A 44 2.31 10.27 2.06
N TYR A 45 3.30 10.96 2.63
CA TYR A 45 4.25 11.78 1.88
C TYR A 45 5.00 10.95 0.84
N VAL A 46 5.48 9.75 1.20
CA VAL A 46 6.13 8.85 0.25
C VAL A 46 5.17 8.45 -0.87
N ILE A 47 3.95 7.99 -0.55
CA ILE A 47 2.95 7.57 -1.55
C ILE A 47 2.64 8.70 -2.55
N GLN A 48 2.38 9.91 -2.05
CA GLN A 48 2.06 11.08 -2.89
C GLN A 48 3.22 11.51 -3.81
N ASN A 49 4.45 11.09 -3.51
CA ASN A 49 5.62 11.35 -4.35
C ASN A 49 5.92 10.23 -5.36
N VAL A 50 5.26 9.08 -5.26
CA VAL A 50 5.48 7.93 -6.18
C VAL A 50 4.23 7.51 -6.95
N CYS A 51 3.06 8.07 -6.61
CA CYS A 51 1.79 7.81 -7.26
C CYS A 51 0.90 9.07 -7.16
N ASP A 52 0.19 9.41 -8.23
CA ASP A 52 -0.69 10.59 -8.25
C ASP A 52 -2.10 10.30 -7.73
N ASN A 53 -2.57 9.05 -7.83
CA ASN A 53 -3.91 8.65 -7.46
C ASN A 53 -3.94 8.11 -6.02
N PHE A 54 -4.13 8.96 -5.03
CA PHE A 54 -4.19 8.56 -3.62
C PHE A 54 -5.44 9.08 -2.90
N TYR A 55 -6.18 8.17 -2.27
CA TYR A 55 -7.40 8.46 -1.52
C TYR A 55 -7.35 7.87 -0.11
N GLU A 56 -7.59 8.70 0.90
CA GLU A 56 -7.71 8.24 2.28
C GLU A 56 -9.02 7.49 2.53
N MET A 57 -8.95 6.50 3.43
CA MET A 57 -10.12 5.90 4.06
C MET A 57 -10.79 6.88 5.03
N PRO A 58 -12.04 6.61 5.48
CA PRO A 58 -12.74 7.51 6.39
C PRO A 58 -11.91 7.89 7.64
N PRO A 59 -11.93 9.16 8.10
CA PRO A 59 -11.03 9.66 9.14
C PRO A 59 -11.02 8.86 10.45
N ASN A 60 -12.15 8.24 10.80
CA ASN A 60 -12.30 7.41 12.00
C ASN A 60 -11.77 5.97 11.84
N THR A 61 -11.09 5.66 10.74
CA THR A 61 -10.59 4.30 10.40
C THR A 61 -9.09 4.27 10.04
N ILE A 62 -8.43 5.42 10.14
CA ILE A 62 -7.04 5.67 9.76
C ILE A 62 -6.28 6.31 10.93
N ARG A 63 -4.97 6.44 10.76
CA ARG A 63 -4.03 7.04 11.73
C ARG A 63 -4.16 6.39 13.11
N GLU A 64 -4.33 7.16 14.18
CA GLU A 64 -4.47 6.65 15.55
C GLU A 64 -5.72 5.75 15.71
N ASN A 65 -6.76 6.02 14.93
CA ASN A 65 -8.01 5.25 14.89
C ASN A 65 -7.95 4.05 13.94
N THR A 66 -6.77 3.70 13.42
CA THR A 66 -6.60 2.65 12.42
C THR A 66 -7.18 1.29 12.83
N PHE A 67 -7.90 0.63 11.95
CA PHE A 67 -8.31 -0.76 12.15
C PHE A 67 -7.16 -1.75 11.89
N CYS A 68 -7.10 -2.78 12.73
CA CYS A 68 -6.11 -3.86 12.67
C CYS A 68 -6.25 -4.70 11.38
N CYS A 69 -5.14 -5.30 10.93
CA CYS A 69 -5.13 -6.30 9.85
C CYS A 69 -5.62 -7.70 10.30
N GLY A 70 -5.86 -7.90 11.60
CA GLY A 70 -6.31 -9.16 12.20
C GLY A 70 -5.21 -10.19 12.49
N SER A 71 -3.97 -9.97 12.06
CA SER A 71 -2.90 -10.98 12.06
C SER A 71 -1.75 -10.76 13.07
N GLY A 72 -1.74 -9.65 13.80
CA GLY A 72 -0.72 -9.37 14.81
C GLY A 72 -0.72 -10.37 15.98
N ALA A 73 0.30 -10.28 16.86
CA ALA A 73 0.35 -11.04 18.12
C ALA A 73 0.20 -12.58 18.00
N GLY A 74 0.65 -13.17 16.88
CA GLY A 74 0.56 -14.61 16.65
C GLY A 74 -0.73 -15.08 15.96
N LEU A 75 -1.65 -14.16 15.65
CA LEU A 75 -2.93 -14.49 15.02
C LEU A 75 -2.83 -14.77 13.51
N ASN A 76 -1.64 -14.63 12.90
CA ASN A 76 -1.45 -14.94 11.48
C ASN A 76 -1.42 -16.44 11.18
N ALA A 77 -1.34 -17.30 12.19
CA ALA A 77 -1.33 -18.74 11.99
C ALA A 77 -2.66 -19.23 11.37
N GLY A 78 -2.59 -20.25 10.51
CA GLY A 78 -3.72 -20.69 9.70
C GLY A 78 -4.92 -21.18 10.52
N GLU A 79 -4.69 -21.74 11.70
CA GLU A 79 -5.72 -22.14 12.66
C GLU A 79 -6.56 -20.97 13.19
N ASN A 80 -6.06 -19.74 13.10
CA ASN A 80 -6.75 -18.54 13.55
C ASN A 80 -7.53 -17.82 12.43
N MET A 81 -7.71 -18.46 11.26
CA MET A 81 -8.31 -17.82 10.08
C MET A 81 -9.66 -17.14 10.37
N GLU A 82 -10.56 -17.83 11.08
CA GLU A 82 -11.87 -17.28 11.41
C GLU A 82 -11.75 -15.99 12.25
N LEU A 83 -10.96 -16.05 13.32
CA LEU A 83 -10.72 -14.90 14.20
C LEU A 83 -10.04 -13.74 13.46
N ARG A 84 -9.06 -14.05 12.63
CA ARG A 84 -8.32 -13.10 11.80
C ARG A 84 -9.27 -12.37 10.84
N MET A 85 -10.11 -13.10 10.12
CA MET A 85 -11.06 -12.54 9.15
C MET A 85 -12.16 -11.74 9.85
N ALA A 86 -12.69 -12.21 10.98
CA ALA A 86 -13.67 -11.49 11.78
C ALA A 86 -13.09 -10.18 12.34
N GLY A 87 -11.88 -10.24 12.90
CA GLY A 87 -11.20 -9.07 13.48
C GLY A 87 -10.80 -8.02 12.44
N ALA A 88 -10.55 -8.43 11.20
CA ALA A 88 -10.18 -7.56 10.09
C ALA A 88 -11.38 -7.03 9.27
N LEU A 89 -12.61 -7.50 9.54
CA LEU A 89 -13.81 -7.04 8.84
C LEU A 89 -14.01 -5.51 8.85
N PRO A 90 -13.75 -4.78 9.96
CA PRO A 90 -13.84 -3.32 9.94
C PRO A 90 -12.87 -2.68 8.93
N ARG A 91 -11.66 -3.25 8.77
CA ARG A 91 -10.69 -2.81 7.76
C ARG A 91 -11.20 -3.08 6.35
N ALA A 92 -11.71 -4.28 6.10
CA ALA A 92 -12.29 -4.63 4.80
C ALA A 92 -13.45 -3.69 4.43
N THR A 93 -14.30 -3.33 5.38
CA THR A 93 -15.42 -2.41 5.17
C THR A 93 -14.94 -1.00 4.81
N ALA A 94 -13.92 -0.48 5.52
CA ALA A 94 -13.33 0.81 5.20
C ALA A 94 -12.66 0.84 3.82
N LEU A 95 -11.99 -0.27 3.44
CA LEU A 95 -11.39 -0.43 2.11
C LEU A 95 -12.46 -0.47 1.02
N LYS A 96 -13.50 -1.28 1.21
CA LYS A 96 -14.62 -1.41 0.28
C LYS A 96 -15.27 -0.05 0.00
N HIS A 97 -15.45 0.77 1.04
CA HIS A 97 -16.00 2.12 0.89
C HIS A 97 -15.19 2.99 -0.07
N VAL A 98 -13.85 3.00 0.02
CA VAL A 98 -13.02 3.81 -0.88
C VAL A 98 -12.85 3.20 -2.26
N HIS A 99 -12.91 1.87 -2.37
CA HIS A 99 -13.01 1.19 -3.66
C HIS A 99 -14.28 1.62 -4.40
N GLU A 100 -15.46 1.49 -3.78
CA GLU A 100 -16.74 1.85 -4.39
C GLU A 100 -16.83 3.35 -4.72
N LYS A 101 -16.22 4.22 -3.90
CA LYS A 101 -16.32 5.67 -4.05
C LYS A 101 -15.32 6.27 -5.03
N TYR A 102 -14.09 5.76 -5.06
CA TYR A 102 -12.98 6.39 -5.80
C TYR A 102 -12.31 5.43 -6.80
N GLY A 103 -12.77 4.17 -6.88
CA GLY A 103 -12.14 3.17 -7.72
C GLY A 103 -10.76 2.72 -7.20
N VAL A 104 -10.48 2.87 -5.90
CA VAL A 104 -9.22 2.39 -5.30
C VAL A 104 -9.02 0.92 -5.65
N ASN A 105 -7.90 0.59 -6.29
CA ASN A 105 -7.55 -0.77 -6.71
C ASN A 105 -6.31 -1.31 -6.00
N THR A 106 -5.65 -0.49 -5.17
CA THR A 106 -4.42 -0.89 -4.48
C THR A 106 -4.41 -0.39 -3.03
N LEU A 107 -4.19 -1.31 -2.08
CA LEU A 107 -3.97 -1.03 -0.67
C LEU A 107 -2.48 -1.06 -0.33
N GLY A 108 -1.91 0.11 -0.05
CA GLY A 108 -0.52 0.25 0.37
C GLY A 108 -0.30 -0.17 1.83
N THR A 109 0.79 -0.88 2.08
CA THR A 109 1.20 -1.39 3.40
C THR A 109 2.67 -1.11 3.68
N ILE A 110 3.03 -0.92 4.95
CA ILE A 110 4.44 -0.78 5.39
C ILE A 110 4.92 -1.94 6.26
N CYS A 111 3.99 -2.67 6.89
CA CYS A 111 4.28 -3.83 7.72
C CYS A 111 4.22 -5.11 6.88
N ALA A 112 5.23 -5.97 7.01
CA ALA A 112 5.27 -7.24 6.31
C ALA A 112 4.11 -8.18 6.68
N ILE A 113 3.67 -8.15 7.94
CA ILE A 113 2.50 -8.94 8.40
C ILE A 113 1.24 -8.45 7.71
N ASP A 114 1.06 -7.12 7.61
CA ASP A 114 -0.12 -6.54 6.97
C ASP A 114 -0.14 -6.93 5.49
N ARG A 115 1.00 -6.84 4.80
CA ARG A 115 1.12 -7.26 3.40
C ARG A 115 0.73 -8.73 3.21
N ALA A 116 1.24 -9.63 4.05
CA ALA A 116 0.95 -11.06 3.95
C ALA A 116 -0.51 -11.39 4.31
N ALA A 117 -1.06 -10.70 5.31
CA ALA A 117 -2.38 -10.98 5.85
C ALA A 117 -3.51 -10.39 5.00
N LEU A 118 -3.35 -9.14 4.56
CA LEU A 118 -4.41 -8.40 3.89
C LEU A 118 -4.71 -8.93 2.49
N SER A 119 -3.80 -9.65 1.84
CA SER A 119 -4.06 -10.25 0.52
C SER A 119 -5.28 -11.17 0.57
N THR A 120 -5.30 -12.14 1.48
CA THR A 120 -6.46 -13.03 1.66
C THR A 120 -7.72 -12.28 2.12
N LEU A 121 -7.56 -11.19 2.89
CA LEU A 121 -8.70 -10.36 3.29
C LEU A 121 -9.34 -9.71 2.05
N CYS A 122 -8.52 -9.14 1.16
CA CYS A 122 -8.98 -8.50 -0.06
C CYS A 122 -9.60 -9.54 -1.00
N GLU A 123 -8.92 -10.67 -1.25
CA GLU A 123 -9.47 -11.79 -2.05
C GLU A 123 -10.89 -12.19 -1.64
N TYR A 124 -11.21 -12.13 -0.34
CA TYR A 124 -12.53 -12.49 0.15
C TYR A 124 -13.55 -11.32 0.14
N TRP A 125 -13.14 -10.14 0.61
CA TRP A 125 -14.10 -9.04 0.86
C TRP A 125 -14.10 -7.94 -0.20
N VAL A 126 -12.98 -7.73 -0.90
CA VAL A 126 -12.76 -6.66 -1.90
C VAL A 126 -11.77 -7.17 -2.97
N PRO A 127 -12.14 -8.22 -3.75
CA PRO A 127 -11.21 -8.92 -4.64
C PRO A 127 -10.62 -8.07 -5.77
N GLU A 128 -11.22 -6.91 -6.05
CA GLU A 128 -10.75 -5.91 -7.02
C GLU A 128 -9.58 -5.07 -6.51
N VAL A 129 -9.21 -5.21 -5.23
CA VAL A 129 -8.11 -4.48 -4.60
C VAL A 129 -6.92 -5.40 -4.34
N GLU A 130 -5.77 -5.02 -4.89
CA GLU A 130 -4.51 -5.68 -4.61
C GLU A 130 -3.80 -5.06 -3.40
N VAL A 131 -2.96 -5.85 -2.74
CA VAL A 131 -2.12 -5.36 -1.63
C VAL A 131 -0.70 -5.10 -2.15
N ALA A 132 -0.17 -3.91 -1.89
CA ALA A 132 1.19 -3.52 -2.30
C ALA A 132 2.01 -2.99 -1.12
N GLY A 133 3.34 -3.07 -1.22
CA GLY A 133 4.23 -2.38 -0.28
C GLY A 133 4.40 -0.91 -0.66
N VAL A 134 4.46 0.01 0.29
CA VAL A 134 4.81 1.41 0.00
C VAL A 134 6.20 1.52 -0.65
N HIS A 135 7.17 0.73 -0.18
CA HIS A 135 8.53 0.72 -0.76
C HIS A 135 8.62 -0.03 -2.10
N GLU A 136 7.61 -0.85 -2.43
CA GLU A 136 7.51 -1.43 -3.77
C GLU A 136 7.16 -0.35 -4.80
N LEU A 137 6.19 0.52 -4.49
CA LEU A 137 5.87 1.67 -5.33
C LEU A 137 7.05 2.63 -5.50
N VAL A 138 7.82 2.84 -4.42
CA VAL A 138 9.09 3.59 -4.50
C VAL A 138 10.06 2.90 -5.44
N GLY A 139 10.23 1.58 -5.33
CA GLY A 139 11.13 0.83 -6.20
C GLY A 139 10.68 0.77 -7.66
N ASN A 140 9.38 0.85 -7.94
CA ASN A 140 8.84 1.02 -9.29
C ASN A 140 9.17 2.42 -9.84
N ALA A 141 8.89 3.47 -9.06
CA ALA A 141 9.08 4.86 -9.47
C ALA A 141 10.54 5.30 -9.55
N LEU A 142 11.46 4.63 -8.85
CA LEU A 142 12.86 5.03 -8.76
C LEU A 142 13.56 4.97 -10.12
N ILE A 143 14.20 6.08 -10.50
CA ILE A 143 15.12 6.16 -11.64
C ILE A 143 16.54 6.11 -11.11
N LEU A 144 17.32 5.12 -11.54
CA LEU A 144 18.73 4.99 -11.18
C LEU A 144 19.67 5.50 -12.30
N PRO A 145 20.75 6.22 -11.97
CA PRO A 145 21.73 6.63 -12.97
C PRO A 145 22.32 5.45 -13.74
N GLY A 146 22.16 5.46 -15.06
CA GLY A 146 22.65 4.38 -15.93
C GLY A 146 21.78 3.13 -15.95
N GLU A 147 20.55 3.18 -15.43
CA GLU A 147 19.60 2.09 -15.61
C GLU A 147 19.24 1.90 -17.08
N LYS A 148 18.91 0.65 -17.44
CA LYS A 148 18.29 0.37 -18.73
C LYS A 148 16.85 0.85 -18.69
N GLU A 149 16.29 1.10 -19.88
CA GLU A 149 14.86 1.29 -20.01
C GLU A 149 14.13 0.13 -19.35
N ARG A 150 13.22 0.49 -18.45
CA ARG A 150 12.48 -0.45 -17.63
C ARG A 150 11.10 -0.57 -18.23
N THR A 151 10.72 -1.78 -18.59
CA THR A 151 9.41 -2.11 -19.18
C THR A 151 8.50 -2.83 -18.18
N GLU A 152 9.06 -3.34 -17.08
CA GLU A 152 8.33 -4.11 -16.06
C GLU A 152 8.52 -3.53 -14.65
N ASP A 153 7.49 -3.69 -13.82
CA ASP A 153 7.50 -3.30 -12.41
C ASP A 153 8.20 -4.36 -11.53
N LEU A 154 8.23 -4.18 -10.21
CA LEU A 154 8.86 -5.13 -9.29
C LEU A 154 8.11 -6.47 -9.15
N ARG A 155 6.93 -6.60 -9.74
CA ARG A 155 6.15 -7.84 -9.83
C ARG A 155 6.31 -8.55 -11.17
N MET A 156 7.18 -8.04 -12.06
CA MET A 156 7.32 -8.53 -13.43
C MET A 156 6.03 -8.32 -14.25
N GLU A 157 5.26 -7.27 -13.92
CA GLU A 157 4.11 -6.84 -14.71
C GLU A 157 4.52 -5.68 -15.62
N PRO A 158 4.00 -5.57 -16.86
CA PRO A 158 4.29 -4.43 -17.72
C PRO A 158 3.97 -3.10 -17.03
N LEU A 159 4.88 -2.13 -17.14
CA LEU A 159 4.64 -0.78 -16.69
C LEU A 159 3.55 -0.12 -17.54
N PRO A 160 2.81 0.88 -16.99
CA PRO A 160 1.79 1.58 -17.75
C PRO A 160 2.35 2.16 -19.06
N GLY A 161 1.79 1.71 -20.19
CA GLY A 161 2.24 2.11 -21.53
C GLY A 161 3.24 1.16 -22.21
N CYS A 162 3.71 0.11 -21.51
CA CYS A 162 4.62 -0.92 -22.06
C CYS A 162 3.90 -2.25 -22.38
N GLU A 163 2.56 -2.26 -22.41
CA GLU A 163 1.72 -3.46 -22.51
C GLU A 163 1.78 -4.15 -23.90
N GLU A 164 2.27 -3.46 -24.93
CA GLU A 164 2.27 -3.93 -26.33
C GLU A 164 3.68 -4.21 -26.90
N GLU A 165 4.76 -4.16 -26.09
CA GLU A 165 6.15 -4.32 -26.56
C GLU A 165 6.66 -5.78 -26.64
N GLU A 166 5.78 -6.76 -26.83
CA GLU A 166 6.17 -8.17 -27.09
C GLU A 166 6.54 -8.46 -28.55
#